data_AF-A0A8S3ANU9-F1
#
_entry.id   AF-A0A8S3ANU9-F1
#
_cell.length_a   1.000
_cell.length_b   1.000
_cell.length_c   1.000
_cell.angle_alpha   90.00
_cell.angle_beta   90.00
_cell.angle_gamma   90.00
#
_symmetry.space_group_name_H-M   'P 1'
#
loop_
_entity.id
_entity.type
_entity.pdbx_description
1 polymer ?
#
loop_
_entity_poly.entity_id
_entity_poly.type
_entity_poly.pdbx_seq_one_letter_code
_entity_poly.pdbx_strand_id
1 'polypeptide(L)' 'RYQIFTFLVAGHETTSGLLSFTTYYLLKNPHALQKAREEADQYNEITVDTLSKLKYIDAVLKETLRLQPTAPFFTVQTKV' A
#
# COMPACT_ATOMS: atom_id res chain seq x y z
N ARG A 1 7.07 13.35 23.58
CA ARG A 1 8.34 12.59 23.45
C ARG A 1 8.10 11.10 23.14
N TYR A 2 7.13 10.42 23.77
CA TYR A 2 6.83 8.99 23.50
C TYR A 2 6.13 8.68 22.16
N GLN A 3 5.44 9.65 21.55
CA GLN A 3 4.67 9.42 20.31
C GLN A 3 5.54 9.24 19.05
N ILE A 4 6.82 9.64 19.08
CA ILE A 4 7.72 9.50 17.93
C ILE A 4 8.00 8.02 17.64
N PHE A 5 8.21 7.22 18.69
CA PHE A 5 8.43 5.78 18.54
C PHE A 5 7.19 5.10 17.97
N THR A 6 6.00 5.43 18.50
CA THR A 6 4.72 4.93 17.99
C THR A 6 4.55 5.26 16.52
N PHE A 7 4.82 6.51 16.11
CA PHE A 7 4.70 6.94 14.72
C PHE A 7 5.64 6.15 13.79
N LEU A 8 6.90 6.00 14.19
CA LEU A 8 7.91 5.30 13.40
C LEU A 8 7.57 3.81 13.24
N VAL A 9 7.24 3.12 14.32
CA VAL A 9 6.92 1.68 14.26
C VAL A 9 5.64 1.46 13.47
N ALA A 10 4.59 2.24 13.73
CA ALA A 10 3.32 2.10 13.02
C ALA A 10 3.49 2.33 11.51
N GLY A 11 4.22 3.36 11.09
CA GLY A 11 4.45 3.64 9.67
C GLY A 11 5.39 2.64 8.99
N HIS A 12 6.46 2.24 9.67
CA HIS A 12 7.51 1.38 9.11
C HIS A 12 7.02 -0.04 8.83
N GLU A 13 6.49 -0.71 9.85
CA GLU A 13 6.09 -2.12 9.73
C GLU A 13 4.90 -2.29 8.78
N THR A 14 3.90 -1.41 8.87
CA THR A 14 2.68 -1.53 8.05
C THR A 14 2.93 -1.21 6.58
N THR A 15 3.75 -0.20 6.28
CA THR A 15 4.06 0.18 4.88
C THR A 15 5.00 -0.83 4.24
N SER A 16 6.03 -1.28 4.95
CA SER A 16 6.97 -2.28 4.43
C SER A 16 6.26 -3.61 4.15
N GLY A 17 5.35 -4.04 5.03
CA GLY A 17 4.51 -5.22 4.80
C GLY A 17 3.65 -5.08 3.55
N LEU A 18 2.96 -3.95 3.39
CA LEU A 18 2.09 -3.68 2.24
C LEU A 18 2.90 -3.76 0.93
N LEU A 19 4.03 -3.07 0.85
CA LEU A 19 4.85 -3.04 -0.35
C LEU A 19 5.49 -4.39 -0.65
N SER A 20 5.90 -5.15 0.38
CA SER A 20 6.45 -6.50 0.21
C SER A 20 5.44 -7.43 -0.44
N PHE A 21 4.21 -7.47 0.08
CA PHE A 21 3.15 -8.30 -0.50
C PHE A 21 2.62 -7.77 -1.83
N THR A 22 2.59 -6.45 -2.03
CA THR A 22 2.23 -5.85 -3.33
C THR A 22 3.18 -6.34 -4.40
N THR A 23 4.50 -6.25 -4.16
CA THR A 23 5.51 -6.75 -5.09
C THR A 23 5.38 -8.25 -5.31
N TYR A 24 5.16 -9.04 -4.25
CA TYR A 24 4.91 -10.48 -4.38
C TYR A 24 3.73 -10.79 -5.30
N TYR A 25 2.58 -10.16 -5.10
CA TYR A 25 1.39 -10.40 -5.92
C TYR A 25 1.56 -9.93 -7.35
N LEU A 26 2.21 -8.79 -7.59
CA LEU A 26 2.51 -8.32 -8.94
C LEU A 26 3.41 -9.29 -9.69
N LEU A 27 4.47 -9.81 -9.04
CA LEU A 27 5.36 -10.81 -9.64
C LEU A 27 4.64 -12.13 -9.97
N LYS A 28 3.60 -12.49 -9.21
CA LYS A 28 2.75 -13.66 -9.48
C LYS A 28 1.67 -13.41 -10.53
N ASN A 29 1.41 -12.16 -10.90
CA ASN A 29 0.37 -11.77 -11.86
C ASN A 29 0.96 -10.89 -12.97
N PRO A 30 1.66 -11.46 -13.97
CA PRO A 30 2.40 -10.69 -14.98
C PRO A 30 1.55 -9.66 -15.73
N HIS A 31 0.28 -9.98 -16.02
CA HIS A 31 -0.64 -9.04 -16.66
C HIS A 31 -0.95 -7.81 -15.78
N ALA A 32 -1.13 -8.02 -14.47
CA ALA A 32 -1.33 -6.91 -13.54
C ALA A 32 -0.06 -6.07 -13.38
N LEU A 33 1.11 -6.71 -13.32
CA LEU A 33 2.40 -6.01 -13.31
C LEU A 33 2.61 -5.17 -14.58
N GLN A 34 2.31 -5.72 -15.75
CA GLN A 34 2.40 -4.99 -17.01
C GLN A 34 1.50 -3.75 -16.99
N LYS A 35 0.23 -3.91 -16.62
CA LYS A 35 -0.72 -2.79 -16.57
C LYS A 35 -0.32 -1.71 -15.53
N ALA A 36 0.23 -2.11 -14.38
CA ALA A 36 0.73 -1.17 -13.38
C ALA A 36 1.96 -0.39 -13.87
N ARG A 37 2.86 -1.05 -14.61
CA ARG A 37 4.01 -0.38 -15.25
C ARG A 37 3.54 0.58 -16.33
N GLU A 38 2.64 0.14 -17.21
CA GLU A 38 2.07 1.00 -18.26
C GLU A 38 1.41 2.26 -17.69
N GLU A 39 0.72 2.17 -16.55
CA GLU A 39 0.17 3.36 -15.87
C GLU A 39 1.27 4.28 -15.30
N ALA A 40 2.31 3.71 -14.68
CA ALA A 40 3.43 4.49 -14.14
C ALA A 40 4.22 5.19 -15.24
N ASP A 41 4.48 4.50 -16.35
CA ASP A 41 5.28 4.98 -17.48
C ASP A 41 4.61 6.12 -18.27
N GLN A 42 3.33 6.42 -18.02
CA GLN A 42 2.65 7.60 -18.56
C GLN A 42 3.19 8.93 -18.00
N TYR A 43 3.91 8.89 -16.88
CA TYR A 43 4.38 10.07 -16.17
C TYR A 43 5.90 10.07 -16.09
N ASN A 44 6.55 11.11 -16.64
CA ASN A 44 8.01 11.28 -16.54
C ASN A 44 8.46 11.64 -15.11
N GLU A 45 7.58 12.22 -14.30
CA GLU A 45 7.84 12.60 -12.92
C GLU A 45 6.60 12.32 -12.07
N ILE A 46 6.81 11.81 -10.85
CA ILE A 46 5.74 11.55 -9.88
C ILE A 46 5.66 12.73 -8.90
N THR A 47 4.63 13.56 -9.09
CA THR A 47 4.23 14.64 -8.17
C THR A 47 2.97 14.27 -7.39
N VAL A 48 2.63 15.05 -6.37
CA VAL A 48 1.39 14.87 -5.58
C VAL A 48 0.15 14.88 -6.46
N ASP A 49 0.10 15.74 -7.48
CA ASP A 49 -1.03 15.80 -8.41
C ASP A 49 -1.12 14.54 -9.27
N THR A 50 0.02 14.00 -9.71
CA THR A 50 0.05 12.75 -10.51
C THR A 50 -0.30 11.52 -9.69
N LEU A 51 0.03 11.47 -8.38
CA LEU A 51 -0.34 10.35 -7.51
C LEU A 51 -1.85 10.11 -7.52
N SER A 52 -2.65 11.17 -7.54
CA SER A 52 -4.10 11.07 -7.59
C SER A 52 -4.62 10.42 -8.89
N LYS A 53 -3.80 10.36 -9.94
CA LYS A 53 -4.13 9.81 -11.27
C LYS A 53 -3.69 8.36 -11.46
N LEU A 54 -2.85 7.81 -10.58
CA LEU A 54 -2.40 6.40 -10.61
C LEU A 54 -3.49 5.46 -10.07
N LYS A 55 -4.62 5.37 -10.77
CA LYS A 55 -5.83 4.68 -10.31
C LYS A 55 -5.64 3.17 -10.23
N TYR A 56 -4.90 2.58 -11.16
CA TYR A 56 -4.66 1.15 -11.18
C TYR A 56 -3.66 0.73 -10.10
N ILE A 57 -2.60 1.51 -9.86
CA ILE A 57 -1.68 1.28 -8.74
C ILE A 57 -2.41 1.41 -7.40
N ASP A 58 -3.27 2.42 -7.23
CA ASP A 58 -4.14 2.54 -6.03
C ASP A 58 -5.05 1.30 -5.86
N ALA A 59 -5.63 0.79 -6.96
CA ALA A 59 -6.40 -0.44 -6.94
C ALA A 59 -5.56 -1.67 -6.55
N VAL A 60 -4.32 -1.77 -7.03
CA VAL A 60 -3.37 -2.85 -6.67
C VAL A 60 -3.04 -2.82 -5.18
N LEU A 61 -2.79 -1.64 -4.61
CA LEU A 61 -2.50 -1.49 -3.17
C LEU A 61 -3.73 -1.89 -2.34
N LYS A 62 -4.92 -1.45 -2.73
CA LYS A 62 -6.18 -1.82 -2.07
C LYS A 62 -6.45 -3.32 -2.14
N GLU A 63 -6.22 -3.93 -3.29
CA GLU A 63 -6.39 -5.38 -3.46
C GLU A 63 -5.37 -6.17 -2.66
N THR A 64 -4.14 -5.67 -2.57
CA THR A 64 -3.12 -6.25 -1.69
C THR A 64 -3.58 -6.21 -0.24
N LEU A 65 -4.11 -5.09 0.25
CA LEU A 65 -4.65 -4.99 1.61
C LEU A 65 -5.89 -5.90 1.83
N ARG A 66 -6.71 -6.11 0.79
CA ARG A 66 -7.84 -7.05 0.84
C ARG A 66 -7.36 -8.50 0.99
N LEU A 67 -6.29 -8.89 0.31
CA LEU A 67 -5.72 -10.23 0.34
C LEU A 67 -4.82 -10.47 1.57
N GLN A 68 -4.04 -9.46 1.94
CA GLN A 68 -3.04 -9.50 2.99
C GLN A 68 -3.04 -8.17 3.77
N PRO A 69 -3.95 -8.02 4.75
CA PRO A 69 -4.00 -6.83 5.59
C PRO A 69 -2.82 -6.80 6.56
N THR A 70 -2.04 -5.71 6.55
CA THR A 70 -0.92 -5.53 7.49
C THR A 70 -1.37 -5.21 8.92
N ALA A 71 -2.63 -4.84 9.10
CA ALA A 71 -3.34 -4.74 10.37
C ALA A 71 -4.65 -5.56 10.30
N PRO A 72 -4.59 -6.89 10.51
CA PRO A 72 -5.74 -7.78 10.28
C PRO A 72 -6.87 -7.64 11.31
N PHE A 73 -6.61 -7.04 12.47
CA PHE A 73 -7.55 -6.95 13.57
C PHE A 73 -7.57 -5.55 14.17
N PHE A 74 -8.75 -5.12 14.62
CA PHE A 74 -8.91 -4.00 15.52
C PHE A 74 -9.82 -4.43 16.67
N THR A 75 -9.58 -3.89 17.87
CA THR A 75 -10.37 -4.22 19.06
C THR A 75 -11.00 -2.95 19.62
N VAL A 76 -12.28 -3.03 19.98
CA VAL A 76 -12.98 -1.99 20.73
C VAL A 76 -13.34 -2.54 22.10
N GLN A 77 -13.33 -1.68 23.11
CA GLN A 77 -13.74 -2.02 24.47
C GLN A 77 -14.89 -1.11 24.89
N THR A 78 -15.88 -1.65 25.62
CA THR A 78 -16.95 -0.87 26.23
C THR A 78 -16.35 0.00 27.34
N LYS A 79 -16.69 1.29 27.37
CA LYS A 79 -16.43 2.12 28.55
C LYS A 79 -17.34 1.62 29.69
N VAL A 80 -16.74 1.07 30.73
CA VAL A 80 -17.40 0.77 32.02
C VAL A 80 -17.38 2.05 32.86
#